data_AF-A0A523RWJ1-F1
#
_entry.id   AF-A0A523RWJ1-F1
#
_cell.length_a   1.000
_cell.length_b   1.000
_cell.length_c   1.000
_cell.angle_alpha   90.00
_cell.angle_beta   90.00
_cell.angle_gamma   90.00
#
_symmetry.space_group_name_H-M   'P 1'
#
loop_
_entity.id
_entity.type
_entity.pdbx_description
1 polymer ?
#
loop_
_entity_poly.entity_id
_entity_poly.type
_entity_poly.pdbx_seq_one_letter_code
_entity_poly.pdbx_strand_id
1 'polypeptide(L)'
;MYIKIRSDGSLGLGRGTEGAEEITLGYGEAHMISAALEKLAQTARSYKQEYLKTTNVGGGNKITFNRADDGTITISGDRQTYICTEDEIRQMADHLKNLPPVEVAPPSDYVKKIKPSEGMCLAITNGGKTINVRLPEAAIIQTALRSSINSRFFNEPISIGNRKFIVSRSSDLKWQLDDASTTIRFTAYEVEALVAGLHNGVLDVLMDVVKSFGSDDVSDIRVKSQLKRIEQEATELFGEDKGAKGLVKDLTKTTKKIIGIDEYADERAHKFISMCNHVYGQMNTKYIEPLFDLFSKVFVVENR
;
A
#
# COMPACT_ATOMS: atom_id res chain seq x y z
N MET A 1 28.30 -13.28 16.29
CA MET A 1 27.47 -12.67 15.21
C MET A 1 26.13 -12.17 15.76
N TYR A 2 25.44 -11.25 15.08
CA TYR A 2 24.07 -10.83 15.43
C TYR A 2 23.16 -10.76 14.21
N ILE A 3 21.86 -10.81 14.47
CA ILE A 3 20.79 -10.59 13.50
C ILE A 3 19.88 -9.50 14.05
N LYS A 4 19.55 -8.50 13.23
CA LYS A 4 18.59 -7.46 13.62
C LYS A 4 17.61 -7.16 12.51
N ILE A 5 16.36 -6.85 12.88
CA ILE A 5 15.40 -6.23 11.98
C ILE A 5 15.77 -4.75 11.87
N ARG A 6 16.04 -4.31 10.64
CA ARG A 6 16.42 -2.93 10.33
C ARG A 6 15.17 -2.06 10.21
N SER A 7 15.34 -0.75 10.32
CA SER A 7 14.25 0.23 10.21
C SER A 7 13.58 0.25 8.82
N ASP A 8 14.21 -0.37 7.82
CA ASP A 8 13.64 -0.54 6.48
C ASP A 8 12.92 -1.89 6.28
N GLY A 9 12.72 -2.66 7.36
CA GLY A 9 12.05 -3.96 7.32
C GLY A 9 12.93 -5.10 6.81
N SER A 10 14.17 -4.83 6.42
CA SER A 10 15.13 -5.89 6.09
C SER A 10 15.80 -6.49 7.32
N LEU A 11 16.46 -7.63 7.17
CA LEU A 11 17.32 -8.21 8.19
C LEU A 11 18.77 -7.83 7.91
N GLY A 12 19.50 -7.45 8.95
CA GLY A 12 20.94 -7.26 8.92
C GLY A 12 21.66 -8.39 9.66
N LEU A 13 22.59 -9.06 8.99
CA LEU A 13 23.57 -9.96 9.57
C LEU A 13 24.86 -9.17 9.79
N GLY A 14 25.31 -9.10 11.04
CA GLY A 14 26.49 -8.30 11.37
C GLY A 14 27.33 -8.92 12.48
N ARG A 15 28.46 -8.26 12.72
CA ARG A 15 29.41 -8.62 13.77
C ARG A 15 29.70 -7.39 14.62
N GLY A 16 29.32 -7.46 15.90
CA GLY A 16 29.42 -6.31 16.81
C GLY A 16 30.84 -5.77 16.99
N THR A 17 31.86 -6.59 16.74
CA THR A 17 33.28 -6.20 16.82
C THR A 17 33.83 -5.56 15.54
N GLU A 18 33.10 -5.61 14.42
CA GLU A 18 33.57 -5.15 13.09
C GLU A 18 32.82 -3.91 12.58
N GLY A 19 32.01 -3.27 13.44
CA GLY A 19 31.32 -2.01 13.15
C GLY A 19 29.84 -2.16 12.80
N ALA A 20 29.28 -1.14 12.14
CA ALA A 20 27.85 -1.02 11.83
C ALA A 20 27.47 -1.55 10.43
N GLU A 21 28.44 -2.04 9.65
CA GLU A 21 28.20 -2.61 8.34
C GLU A 21 27.60 -4.01 8.47
N GLU A 22 26.65 -4.35 7.60
CA GLU A 22 25.83 -5.56 7.69
C GLU A 22 25.63 -6.16 6.30
N ILE A 23 25.57 -7.50 6.24
CA ILE A 23 24.99 -8.22 5.11
C ILE A 23 23.48 -8.18 5.28
N THR A 24 22.80 -7.51 4.37
CA THR A 24 21.35 -7.31 4.43
C THR A 24 20.61 -8.33 3.57
N LEU A 25 19.41 -8.72 3.98
CA LEU A 25 18.50 -9.58 3.22
C LEU A 25 17.04 -9.24 3.54
N GLY A 26 16.11 -9.57 2.66
CA GLY A 26 14.68 -9.42 2.91
C GLY A 26 14.19 -10.40 3.99
N TYR A 27 13.21 -9.98 4.80
CA TYR A 27 12.69 -10.84 5.87
C TYR A 27 12.14 -12.19 5.34
N GLY A 28 11.49 -12.19 4.17
CA GLY A 28 10.96 -13.41 3.54
C GLY A 28 12.05 -14.38 3.04
N GLU A 29 13.31 -13.95 2.99
CA GLU A 29 14.45 -14.77 2.59
C GLU A 29 15.06 -15.53 3.79
N ALA A 30 14.66 -15.19 5.01
CA ALA A 30 15.26 -15.69 6.25
C ALA A 30 15.27 -17.22 6.34
N HIS A 31 14.15 -17.87 6.00
CA HIS A 31 14.06 -19.34 6.04
C HIS A 31 15.02 -20.02 5.05
N MET A 32 15.21 -19.44 3.86
CA MET A 32 16.13 -19.97 2.86
C MET A 32 17.59 -19.81 3.30
N ILE A 33 17.93 -18.65 3.87
CA ILE A 33 19.27 -18.41 4.41
C ILE A 33 19.54 -19.30 5.64
N SER A 34 18.56 -19.45 6.53
CA SER A 34 18.64 -20.37 7.68
C SER A 34 19.01 -21.78 7.22
N ALA A 35 18.30 -22.32 6.22
CA ALA A 35 18.58 -23.67 5.71
C ALA A 35 19.98 -23.78 5.10
N ALA A 36 20.46 -22.74 4.41
CA ALA A 36 21.82 -22.71 3.88
C ALA A 36 22.88 -22.72 5.00
N LEU A 37 22.66 -21.97 6.08
CA LEU A 37 23.53 -21.94 7.25
C LEU A 37 23.53 -23.28 8.01
N GLU A 38 22.36 -23.91 8.22
CA GLU A 38 22.26 -25.23 8.84
C GLU A 38 23.08 -26.26 8.03
N LYS A 39 22.94 -26.26 6.70
CA LYS A 39 23.70 -27.15 5.82
C LYS A 39 25.20 -26.89 5.88
N LEU A 40 25.61 -25.63 5.91
CA LEU A 40 27.02 -25.23 6.04
C LEU A 40 27.63 -25.72 7.37
N ALA A 41 26.89 -25.62 8.47
CA ALA A 41 27.33 -26.09 9.79
C ALA A 41 27.39 -27.63 9.92
N GLN A 42 26.60 -28.35 9.14
CA GLN A 42 26.59 -29.83 9.12
C GLN A 42 27.62 -30.42 8.16
N THR A 43 28.12 -29.64 7.20
CA THR A 43 29.03 -30.15 6.16
C THR A 43 30.47 -30.19 6.67
N ALA A 44 31.05 -31.39 6.79
CA ALA A 44 32.43 -31.59 7.27
C ALA A 44 33.50 -31.43 6.18
N ARG A 45 33.10 -31.20 4.92
CA ARG A 45 33.98 -31.04 3.75
C ARG A 45 33.91 -29.61 3.22
N SER A 46 34.80 -29.25 2.30
CA SER A 46 34.67 -27.98 1.59
C SER A 46 33.30 -27.88 0.92
N TYR A 47 32.67 -26.73 1.12
CA TYR A 47 31.32 -26.47 0.65
C TYR A 47 31.18 -25.01 0.29
N LYS A 48 30.63 -24.73 -0.89
CA LYS A 48 30.31 -23.39 -1.33
C LYS A 48 28.87 -23.34 -1.82
N GLN A 49 28.10 -22.41 -1.28
CA GLN A 49 26.74 -22.10 -1.73
C GLN A 49 26.63 -20.61 -2.01
N GLU A 50 26.03 -20.27 -3.15
CA GLU A 50 25.67 -18.90 -3.47
C GLU A 50 24.15 -18.79 -3.44
N TYR A 51 23.65 -17.85 -2.66
CA TYR A 51 22.25 -17.45 -2.63
C TYR A 51 22.10 -16.15 -3.41
N LEU A 52 21.29 -16.19 -4.47
CA LEU A 52 20.85 -15.00 -5.17
C LEU A 52 19.67 -14.41 -4.39
N LYS A 53 19.81 -13.17 -3.92
CA LYS A 53 18.72 -12.47 -3.23
C LYS A 53 17.56 -12.28 -4.21
N THR A 54 16.36 -12.62 -3.77
CA THR A 54 15.11 -12.27 -4.46
C THR A 54 14.75 -10.81 -4.24
N THR A 55 15.28 -10.20 -3.18
CA THR A 55 15.13 -8.77 -2.87
C THR A 55 16.37 -7.96 -3.26
N ASN A 56 16.17 -6.70 -3.69
CA ASN A 56 17.27 -5.77 -3.97
C ASN A 56 17.78 -5.02 -2.73
N VAL A 57 17.75 -5.64 -1.57
CA VAL A 57 18.21 -5.02 -0.32
C VAL A 57 19.72 -5.18 -0.20
N GLY A 58 20.41 -4.06 0.05
CA GLY A 58 21.85 -4.03 0.29
C GLY A 58 22.69 -3.53 -0.88
N GLY A 59 24.01 -3.62 -0.71
CA GLY A 59 25.01 -3.22 -1.71
C GLY A 59 25.28 -4.28 -2.79
N GLY A 60 24.70 -5.48 -2.68
CA GLY A 60 24.84 -6.58 -3.62
C GLY A 60 23.64 -7.53 -3.64
N ASN A 61 23.51 -8.30 -4.71
CA ASN A 61 22.39 -9.21 -4.98
C ASN A 61 22.68 -10.68 -4.64
N LYS A 62 23.79 -10.96 -3.96
CA LYS A 62 24.19 -12.32 -3.61
C LYS A 62 24.78 -12.39 -2.21
N ILE A 63 24.58 -13.54 -1.57
CA ILE A 63 25.25 -13.94 -0.35
C ILE A 63 25.96 -15.27 -0.62
N THR A 64 27.25 -15.34 -0.32
CA THR A 64 28.08 -16.52 -0.48
C THR A 64 28.39 -17.11 0.88
N PHE A 65 28.12 -18.40 1.02
CA PHE A 65 28.47 -19.22 2.17
C PHE A 65 29.59 -20.17 1.75
N ASN A 66 30.71 -20.12 2.44
CA ASN A 66 31.87 -20.93 2.09
C ASN A 66 32.47 -21.59 3.32
N ARG A 67 32.77 -22.88 3.22
CA ARG A 67 33.58 -23.63 4.15
C ARG A 67 34.82 -24.11 3.40
N ALA A 68 35.99 -23.68 3.85
CA ALA A 68 37.27 -24.10 3.31
C ALA A 68 37.69 -25.46 3.90
N ASP A 69 38.69 -26.10 3.27
CA ASP A 69 39.19 -27.42 3.69
C ASP A 69 39.85 -27.41 5.07
N ASP A 70 40.34 -26.26 5.52
CA ASP A 70 40.90 -26.04 6.86
C ASP A 70 39.81 -25.86 7.95
N GLY A 71 38.54 -25.93 7.57
CA GLY A 71 37.39 -25.74 8.46
C GLY A 71 36.96 -24.29 8.64
N THR A 72 37.65 -23.32 8.04
CA THR A 72 37.28 -21.90 8.09
C THR A 72 35.93 -21.68 7.39
N ILE A 73 35.00 -21.03 8.08
CA ILE A 73 33.68 -20.68 7.51
C ILE A 73 33.61 -19.18 7.26
N THR A 74 33.19 -18.78 6.07
CA THR A 74 32.97 -17.39 5.70
C THR A 74 31.57 -17.16 5.15
N ILE A 75 31.00 -16.02 5.52
CA ILE A 75 29.77 -15.47 4.93
C ILE A 75 30.13 -14.14 4.27
N SER A 76 29.84 -13.99 2.99
CA SER A 76 30.15 -12.78 2.23
C SER A 76 28.94 -12.26 1.47
N GLY A 77 28.70 -10.96 1.54
CA GLY A 77 27.57 -10.29 0.88
C GLY A 77 27.67 -8.78 1.09
N ASP A 78 27.03 -7.96 0.26
CA ASP A 78 27.02 -6.49 0.44
C ASP A 78 28.41 -5.84 0.66
N ARG A 79 29.45 -6.40 0.04
CA ARG A 79 30.87 -6.01 0.17
C ARG A 79 31.51 -6.32 1.54
N GLN A 80 30.79 -7.02 2.40
CA GLN A 80 31.25 -7.51 3.70
C GLN A 80 31.60 -8.99 3.62
N THR A 81 32.58 -9.40 4.44
CA THR A 81 32.94 -10.81 4.63
C THR A 81 33.20 -11.04 6.11
N TYR A 82 32.47 -11.97 6.71
CA TYR A 82 32.63 -12.37 8.10
C TYR A 82 33.20 -13.78 8.19
N ILE A 83 34.27 -13.94 8.95
CA ILE A 83 34.82 -15.25 9.33
C ILE A 83 34.07 -15.72 10.58
N CYS A 84 33.38 -16.86 10.49
CA CYS A 84 32.48 -17.35 11.52
C CYS A 84 32.97 -18.68 12.10
N THR A 85 32.69 -18.91 13.38
CA THR A 85 32.79 -20.24 13.99
C THR A 85 31.55 -21.09 13.68
N GLU A 86 31.63 -22.42 13.81
CA GLU A 86 30.45 -23.29 13.65
C GLU A 86 29.30 -22.92 14.59
N ASP A 87 29.61 -22.59 15.84
CA ASP A 87 28.61 -22.22 16.83
C ASP A 87 27.89 -20.92 16.45
N GLU A 88 28.63 -19.94 15.90
CA GLU A 88 28.02 -18.71 15.38
C GLU A 88 27.10 -18.99 14.19
N ILE A 89 27.46 -19.91 13.29
CA ILE A 89 26.61 -20.30 12.17
C ILE A 89 25.33 -20.96 12.67
N ARG A 90 25.43 -21.88 13.64
CA ARG A 90 24.26 -22.55 14.23
C ARG A 90 23.34 -21.56 14.93
N GLN A 91 23.89 -20.64 15.71
CA GLN A 91 23.12 -19.58 16.38
C GLN A 91 22.43 -18.65 15.38
N MET A 92 23.12 -18.23 14.32
CA MET A 92 22.50 -17.41 13.28
C MET A 92 21.39 -18.15 12.53
N ALA A 93 21.60 -19.43 12.22
CA ALA A 93 20.57 -20.26 11.59
C ALA A 93 19.32 -20.35 12.49
N ASP A 94 19.51 -20.66 13.76
CA ASP A 94 18.40 -20.76 14.72
C ASP A 94 17.67 -19.42 14.89
N HIS A 95 18.39 -18.30 14.98
CA HIS A 95 17.79 -16.97 15.03
C HIS A 95 16.99 -16.61 13.76
N LEU A 96 17.48 -16.97 12.56
CA LEU A 96 16.74 -16.74 11.31
C LEU A 96 15.49 -17.62 11.20
N LYS A 97 15.55 -18.84 11.74
CA LYS A 97 14.44 -19.79 11.75
C LYS A 97 13.32 -19.34 12.68
N ASN A 98 13.70 -18.74 13.81
CA ASN A 98 12.81 -18.34 14.89
C ASN A 98 12.57 -16.81 14.94
N LEU A 99 12.65 -16.12 13.79
CA LEU A 99 12.39 -14.68 13.76
C LEU A 99 10.95 -14.38 14.23
N PRO A 100 10.77 -13.33 15.07
CA PRO A 100 9.45 -12.95 15.55
C PRO A 100 8.60 -12.47 14.38
N PRO A 101 7.32 -12.89 14.24
CA PRO A 101 6.48 -12.45 13.15
C PRO A 101 6.52 -10.92 13.02
N VAL A 102 6.59 -10.41 11.79
CA VAL A 102 6.52 -8.96 11.57
C VAL A 102 5.13 -8.51 12.00
N GLU A 103 5.05 -7.80 13.12
CA GLU A 103 3.81 -7.18 13.58
C GLU A 103 3.45 -6.03 12.64
N VAL A 104 2.41 -6.22 11.84
CA VAL A 104 1.82 -5.17 11.02
C VAL A 104 0.61 -4.64 11.76
N ALA A 105 0.57 -3.32 11.97
CA ALA A 105 -0.61 -2.67 12.55
C ALA A 105 -1.86 -3.00 11.72
N PRO A 106 -3.06 -3.05 12.34
CA PRO A 106 -4.27 -3.31 11.58
C PRO A 106 -4.50 -2.22 10.50
N PRO A 107 -5.20 -2.53 9.39
CA PRO A 107 -5.48 -1.57 8.32
C PRO A 107 -6.06 -0.23 8.79
N SER A 108 -6.87 -0.25 9.85
CA SER A 108 -7.48 0.93 10.48
C SER A 108 -6.47 1.91 11.10
N ASP A 109 -5.25 1.46 11.38
CA ASP A 109 -4.22 2.32 11.94
C ASP A 109 -3.53 3.15 10.86
N TYR A 110 -3.46 2.63 9.63
CA TYR A 110 -2.89 3.34 8.48
C TYR A 110 -3.89 4.28 7.81
N VAL A 111 -5.19 3.95 7.85
CA VAL A 111 -6.24 4.80 7.25
C VAL A 111 -7.40 4.95 8.22
N LYS A 112 -7.66 6.20 8.61
CA LYS A 112 -8.71 6.54 9.58
C LYS A 112 -9.77 7.41 8.93
N LYS A 113 -11.03 7.07 9.14
CA LYS A 113 -12.14 7.99 8.87
C LYS A 113 -12.07 9.16 9.83
N ILE A 114 -12.09 10.38 9.29
CA ILE A 114 -12.10 11.62 10.06
C ILE A 114 -13.42 12.36 9.86
N LYS A 115 -13.73 13.32 10.73
CA LYS A 115 -14.89 14.19 10.54
C LYS A 115 -14.70 14.95 9.21
N PRO A 116 -15.67 14.90 8.28
CA PRO A 116 -15.55 15.60 7.02
C PRO A 116 -15.33 17.10 7.20
N SER A 117 -14.33 17.64 6.50
CA SER A 117 -14.02 19.08 6.46
C SER A 117 -13.37 19.41 5.12
N GLU A 118 -13.92 20.39 4.40
CA GLU A 118 -13.43 20.79 3.06
C GLU A 118 -13.31 19.61 2.07
N GLY A 119 -14.26 18.66 2.14
CA GLY A 119 -14.25 17.44 1.33
C GLY A 119 -13.28 16.34 1.79
N MET A 120 -12.38 16.62 2.73
CA MET A 120 -11.47 15.63 3.32
C MET A 120 -12.23 14.75 4.30
N CYS A 121 -12.13 13.43 4.15
CA CYS A 121 -12.87 12.48 5.00
C CYS A 121 -12.05 11.28 5.46
N LEU A 122 -10.83 11.10 4.93
CA LEU A 122 -9.91 10.05 5.32
C LEU A 122 -8.54 10.64 5.64
N ALA A 123 -7.87 10.08 6.64
CA ALA A 123 -6.52 10.41 7.03
C ALA A 123 -5.62 9.18 6.87
N ILE A 124 -4.64 9.28 5.98
CA ILE A 124 -3.60 8.27 5.80
C ILE A 124 -2.46 8.61 6.76
N THR A 125 -2.06 7.67 7.62
CA THR A 125 -1.08 7.92 8.69
C THR A 125 -0.02 6.83 8.75
N ASN A 126 1.25 7.22 8.86
CA ASN A 126 2.32 6.33 9.34
C ASN A 126 3.48 7.14 9.94
N GLY A 127 4.17 6.59 10.94
CA GLY A 127 5.37 7.19 11.52
C GLY A 127 5.17 8.62 12.05
N GLY A 128 3.99 8.93 12.59
CA GLY A 128 3.63 10.25 13.12
C GLY A 128 3.31 11.31 12.07
N LYS A 129 3.25 10.94 10.79
CA LYS A 129 2.86 11.83 9.69
C LYS A 129 1.49 11.45 9.15
N THR A 130 0.73 12.44 8.71
CA THR A 130 -0.64 12.26 8.22
C THR A 130 -0.88 13.08 6.95
N ILE A 131 -1.58 12.48 5.99
CA ILE A 131 -2.10 13.13 4.77
C ILE A 131 -3.61 12.96 4.77
N ASN A 132 -4.33 14.08 4.76
CA ASN A 132 -5.78 14.09 4.64
C ASN A 132 -6.19 14.06 3.17
N VAL A 133 -7.13 13.18 2.83
CA VAL A 133 -7.57 12.94 1.45
C VAL A 133 -9.09 12.97 1.34
N ARG A 134 -9.57 13.39 0.17
CA ARG A 134 -10.98 13.24 -0.24
C ARG A 134 -11.26 11.78 -0.59
N LEU A 135 -12.54 11.40 -0.58
CA LEU A 135 -12.96 10.04 -0.90
C LEU A 135 -12.49 9.57 -2.29
N PRO A 136 -12.60 10.36 -3.37
CA PRO A 136 -12.11 9.96 -4.69
C PRO A 136 -10.58 9.87 -4.76
N GLU A 137 -9.87 10.73 -4.03
CA GLU A 137 -8.40 10.71 -3.96
C GLU A 137 -7.91 9.40 -3.33
N ALA A 138 -8.56 8.95 -2.25
CA ALA A 138 -8.26 7.67 -1.62
C ALA A 138 -8.41 6.49 -2.60
N ALA A 139 -9.45 6.51 -3.44
CA ALA A 139 -9.67 5.48 -4.46
C ALA A 139 -8.56 5.45 -5.53
N ILE A 140 -8.09 6.60 -5.99
CA ILE A 140 -6.99 6.68 -6.97
C ILE A 140 -5.67 6.27 -6.32
N ILE A 141 -5.38 6.74 -5.10
CA ILE A 141 -4.18 6.36 -4.34
C ILE A 141 -4.15 4.85 -4.10
N GLN A 142 -5.28 4.25 -3.73
CA GLN A 142 -5.38 2.80 -3.55
C GLN A 142 -5.03 2.05 -4.84
N THR A 143 -5.53 2.52 -5.98
CA THR A 143 -5.29 1.90 -7.29
C THR A 143 -3.82 1.99 -7.68
N ALA A 144 -3.20 3.15 -7.47
CA ALA A 144 -1.76 3.35 -7.70
C ALA A 144 -0.91 2.43 -6.79
N LEU A 145 -1.23 2.36 -5.49
CA LEU A 145 -0.55 1.47 -4.56
C LEU A 145 -0.68 0.00 -4.97
N ARG A 146 -1.88 -0.45 -5.35
CA ARG A 146 -2.12 -1.82 -5.80
C ARG A 146 -1.31 -2.15 -7.06
N SER A 147 -1.21 -1.20 -7.98
CA SER A 147 -0.42 -1.32 -9.21
C SER A 147 1.09 -1.38 -8.91
N SER A 148 1.54 -0.65 -7.87
CA SER A 148 2.94 -0.60 -7.45
C SER A 148 3.47 -1.92 -6.88
N ILE A 149 2.61 -2.75 -6.27
CA ILE A 149 3.01 -4.02 -5.63
C ILE A 149 3.71 -4.95 -6.64
N ASN A 150 3.22 -4.98 -7.88
CA ASN A 150 3.74 -5.84 -8.93
C ASN A 150 4.90 -5.23 -9.74
N SER A 151 5.26 -3.96 -9.49
CA SER A 151 6.32 -3.28 -10.24
C SER A 151 7.60 -3.12 -9.42
N ARG A 152 8.75 -3.46 -10.00
CA ARG A 152 10.07 -3.36 -9.32
C ARG A 152 10.48 -1.91 -9.02
N PHE A 153 10.16 -0.99 -9.93
CA PHE A 153 10.29 0.45 -9.75
C PHE A 153 8.95 1.08 -10.10
N PHE A 154 8.44 1.92 -9.22
CA PHE A 154 7.15 2.56 -9.42
C PHE A 154 7.24 4.02 -9.04
N ASN A 155 6.71 4.89 -9.88
CA ASN A 155 6.58 6.31 -9.60
C ASN A 155 5.41 6.86 -10.40
N GLU A 156 4.27 7.01 -9.74
CA GLU A 156 3.04 7.49 -10.35
C GLU A 156 2.66 8.85 -9.75
N PRO A 157 2.79 9.95 -10.52
CA PRO A 157 2.23 11.23 -10.13
C PRO A 157 0.71 11.21 -10.35
N ILE A 158 -0.03 11.51 -9.30
CA ILE A 158 -1.49 11.65 -9.31
C ILE A 158 -1.82 13.15 -9.21
N SER A 159 -2.52 13.70 -10.20
CA SER A 159 -2.88 15.13 -10.23
C SER A 159 -4.40 15.29 -10.30
N ILE A 160 -4.98 15.86 -9.25
CA ILE A 160 -6.43 16.05 -9.12
C ILE A 160 -6.65 17.52 -8.72
N GLY A 161 -7.05 18.32 -9.72
CA GLY A 161 -7.13 19.77 -9.57
C GLY A 161 -5.78 20.38 -9.20
N ASN A 162 -5.74 21.11 -8.08
CA ASN A 162 -4.51 21.71 -7.55
C ASN A 162 -3.71 20.75 -6.65
N ARG A 163 -4.27 19.61 -6.29
CA ARG A 163 -3.60 18.64 -5.41
C ARG A 163 -2.78 17.67 -6.25
N LYS A 164 -1.56 17.40 -5.78
CA LYS A 164 -0.64 16.44 -6.36
C LYS A 164 -0.21 15.45 -5.30
N PHE A 165 -0.32 14.18 -5.64
CA PHE A 165 0.22 13.08 -4.86
C PHE A 165 1.25 12.34 -5.70
N ILE A 166 2.21 11.70 -5.06
CA ILE A 166 3.14 10.79 -5.74
C ILE A 166 3.14 9.48 -4.97
N VAL A 167 2.73 8.41 -5.64
CA VAL A 167 2.91 7.05 -5.12
C VAL A 167 4.17 6.50 -5.75
N SER A 168 5.15 6.16 -4.93
CA SER A 168 6.38 5.57 -5.46
C SER A 168 6.91 4.43 -4.62
N ARG A 169 7.58 3.50 -5.30
CA ARG A 169 8.26 2.35 -4.74
C ARG A 169 9.73 2.45 -5.12
N SER A 170 10.58 2.68 -4.14
CA SER A 170 12.03 2.86 -4.34
C SER A 170 12.81 1.54 -4.25
N SER A 171 12.22 0.49 -3.68
CA SER A 171 12.80 -0.84 -3.57
C SER A 171 11.73 -1.88 -3.30
N ASP A 172 12.10 -3.16 -3.27
CA ASP A 172 11.18 -4.24 -2.97
C ASP A 172 10.53 -4.12 -1.58
N LEU A 173 11.12 -3.31 -0.68
CA LEU A 173 10.67 -3.13 0.71
C LEU A 173 10.17 -1.72 1.05
N LYS A 174 10.20 -0.75 0.11
CA LYS A 174 9.96 0.66 0.45
C LYS A 174 8.97 1.32 -0.50
N TRP A 175 7.89 1.80 0.09
CA TRP A 175 6.86 2.63 -0.54
C TRP A 175 6.83 4.00 0.11
N GLN A 176 6.45 5.00 -0.67
CA GLN A 176 6.18 6.33 -0.18
C GLN A 176 4.95 6.91 -0.87
N LEU A 177 4.19 7.67 -0.09
CA LEU A 177 3.11 8.54 -0.54
C LEU A 177 3.52 9.96 -0.20
N ASP A 178 3.75 10.75 -1.22
CA ASP A 178 4.06 12.18 -1.10
C ASP A 178 2.82 13.01 -1.40
N ASP A 179 2.61 14.07 -0.63
CA ASP A 179 1.80 15.21 -1.03
C ASP A 179 2.65 16.50 -0.99
N ALA A 180 2.05 17.66 -1.29
CA ALA A 180 2.79 18.92 -1.29
C ALA A 180 3.38 19.32 0.08
N SER A 181 2.88 18.73 1.18
CA SER A 181 3.20 19.10 2.55
C SER A 181 4.09 18.08 3.27
N THR A 182 3.99 16.80 2.93
CA THR A 182 4.63 15.73 3.67
C THR A 182 4.83 14.46 2.84
N THR A 183 5.69 13.58 3.35
CA THR A 183 5.99 12.26 2.80
C THR A 183 5.73 11.21 3.88
N ILE A 184 4.78 10.31 3.62
CA ILE A 184 4.54 9.12 4.44
C ILE A 184 5.24 7.93 3.80
N ARG A 185 5.94 7.13 4.61
CA ARG A 185 6.68 5.95 4.15
C ARG A 185 6.05 4.69 4.69
N PHE A 186 6.12 3.62 3.91
CA PHE A 186 5.59 2.31 4.25
C PHE A 186 6.58 1.21 3.85
N THR A 187 6.61 0.13 4.61
CA THR A 187 7.36 -1.07 4.29
C THR A 187 6.53 -2.04 3.43
N ALA A 188 7.17 -3.10 2.91
CA ALA A 188 6.46 -4.19 2.22
C ALA A 188 5.37 -4.85 3.07
N TYR A 189 5.55 -4.89 4.39
CA TYR A 189 4.59 -5.52 5.30
C TYR A 189 3.38 -4.62 5.54
N GLU A 190 3.58 -3.30 5.47
CA GLU A 190 2.54 -2.30 5.74
C GLU A 190 1.73 -1.96 4.49
N VAL A 191 2.30 -2.09 3.28
CA VAL A 191 1.65 -1.63 2.04
C VAL A 191 0.34 -2.37 1.74
N GLU A 192 0.26 -3.68 2.03
CA GLU A 192 -0.98 -4.43 1.85
C GLU A 192 -2.05 -4.01 2.87
N ALA A 193 -1.65 -3.79 4.12
CA ALA A 193 -2.54 -3.28 5.16
C ALA A 193 -3.01 -1.85 4.85
N LEU A 194 -2.16 -1.01 4.26
CA LEU A 194 -2.52 0.30 3.76
C LEU A 194 -3.56 0.21 2.62
N VAL A 195 -3.36 -0.68 1.64
CA VAL A 195 -4.31 -0.88 0.53
C VAL A 195 -5.67 -1.35 1.07
N ALA A 196 -5.67 -2.29 2.03
CA ALA A 196 -6.88 -2.71 2.72
C ALA A 196 -7.51 -1.57 3.53
N GLY A 197 -6.68 -0.74 4.18
CA GLY A 197 -7.13 0.42 4.96
C GLY A 197 -7.82 1.45 4.09
N LEU A 198 -7.28 1.73 2.89
CA LEU A 198 -7.91 2.63 1.91
C LEU A 198 -9.25 2.07 1.44
N HIS A 199 -9.31 0.76 1.15
CA HIS A 199 -10.56 0.11 0.77
C HIS A 199 -11.62 0.22 1.86
N ASN A 200 -11.26 -0.14 3.09
CA ASN A 200 -12.15 -0.10 4.25
C ASN A 200 -12.57 1.33 4.58
N GLY A 201 -11.66 2.30 4.46
CA GLY A 201 -11.98 3.72 4.62
C GLY A 201 -12.99 4.20 3.60
N VAL A 202 -12.85 3.82 2.33
CA VAL A 202 -13.84 4.12 1.28
C VAL A 202 -15.19 3.48 1.64
N LEU A 203 -15.19 2.20 2.00
CA LEU A 203 -16.39 1.48 2.42
C LEU A 203 -17.08 2.16 3.60
N ASP A 204 -16.35 2.51 4.66
CA ASP A 204 -16.90 3.10 5.87
C ASP A 204 -17.57 4.45 5.61
N VAL A 205 -16.98 5.29 4.75
CA VAL A 205 -17.58 6.57 4.36
C VAL A 205 -18.84 6.35 3.51
N LEU A 206 -18.81 5.41 2.55
CA LEU A 206 -19.99 5.06 1.76
C LEU A 206 -21.13 4.49 2.62
N MET A 207 -20.79 3.69 3.63
CA MET A 207 -21.77 3.12 4.54
C MET A 207 -22.44 4.17 5.43
N ASP A 208 -21.76 5.27 5.78
CA ASP A 208 -22.40 6.39 6.47
C ASP A 208 -23.49 7.03 5.59
N VAL A 209 -23.24 7.18 4.29
CA VAL A 209 -24.23 7.68 3.32
C VAL A 209 -25.41 6.74 3.24
N VAL A 210 -25.18 5.43 3.06
CA VAL A 210 -26.26 4.44 2.98
C VAL A 210 -27.08 4.41 4.27
N LYS A 211 -26.43 4.44 5.44
CA LYS A 211 -27.12 4.51 6.74
C LYS A 211 -27.93 5.80 6.91
N SER A 212 -27.44 6.92 6.37
CA SER A 212 -28.17 8.20 6.43
C SER A 212 -29.50 8.19 5.67
N PHE A 213 -29.68 7.25 4.72
CA PHE A 213 -30.97 7.09 4.03
C PHE A 213 -32.02 6.37 4.88
N GLY A 214 -31.64 5.73 5.99
CA GLY A 214 -32.55 4.94 6.80
C GLY A 214 -33.11 3.71 6.08
N SER A 215 -34.00 3.00 6.77
CA SER A 215 -34.74 1.84 6.26
C SER A 215 -36.25 2.10 6.27
N ASP A 216 -36.66 3.37 6.32
CA ASP A 216 -38.05 3.81 6.31
C ASP A 216 -38.59 3.85 4.87
N ASP A 217 -39.91 3.99 4.72
CA ASP A 217 -40.59 4.09 3.42
C ASP A 217 -40.11 5.31 2.58
N VAL A 218 -39.34 6.22 3.18
CA VAL A 218 -38.80 7.43 2.57
C VAL A 218 -37.33 7.24 2.09
N SER A 219 -36.68 6.14 2.44
CA SER A 219 -35.31 5.80 2.03
C SER A 219 -35.14 5.83 0.50
N ASP A 220 -36.10 5.26 -0.22
CA ASP A 220 -36.18 5.27 -1.69
C ASP A 220 -36.22 6.69 -2.27
N ILE A 221 -36.89 7.63 -1.58
CA ILE A 221 -36.97 9.03 -2.00
C ILE A 221 -35.61 9.71 -1.81
N ARG A 222 -34.90 9.43 -0.70
CA ARG A 222 -33.56 9.97 -0.43
C ARG A 222 -32.54 9.47 -1.46
N VAL A 223 -32.58 8.19 -1.80
CA VAL A 223 -31.74 7.61 -2.87
C VAL A 223 -32.04 8.28 -4.22
N LYS A 224 -33.32 8.38 -4.62
CA LYS A 224 -33.73 9.06 -5.86
C LYS A 224 -33.26 10.53 -5.89
N SER A 225 -33.29 11.21 -4.75
CA SER A 225 -32.79 12.58 -4.62
C SER A 225 -31.29 12.68 -4.93
N GLN A 226 -30.47 11.77 -4.42
CA GLN A 226 -29.02 11.77 -4.70
C GLN A 226 -28.72 11.41 -6.16
N LEU A 227 -29.47 10.48 -6.75
CA LEU A 227 -29.34 10.14 -8.17
C LEU A 227 -29.68 11.34 -9.06
N LYS A 228 -30.75 12.06 -8.74
CA LYS A 228 -31.14 13.28 -9.47
C LYS A 228 -30.08 14.36 -9.35
N ARG A 229 -29.46 14.50 -8.17
CA ARG A 229 -28.36 15.45 -7.96
C ARG A 229 -27.17 15.15 -8.87
N ILE A 230 -26.73 13.89 -8.95
CA ILE A 230 -25.66 13.51 -9.90
C ILE A 230 -26.09 13.76 -11.34
N GLU A 231 -27.30 13.39 -11.71
CA GLU A 231 -27.78 13.60 -13.08
C GLU A 231 -27.77 15.09 -13.47
N GLN A 232 -28.25 15.97 -12.58
CA GLN A 232 -28.31 17.41 -12.81
C GLN A 232 -26.91 18.04 -12.84
N GLU A 233 -26.13 17.89 -11.76
CA GLU A 233 -24.80 18.51 -11.67
C GLU A 233 -23.85 17.95 -12.74
N ALA A 234 -23.90 16.65 -13.06
CA ALA A 234 -23.08 16.11 -14.15
C ALA A 234 -23.52 16.62 -15.52
N THR A 235 -24.83 16.79 -15.77
CA THR A 235 -25.32 17.37 -17.04
C THR A 235 -24.82 18.80 -17.21
N GLU A 236 -24.84 19.60 -16.14
CA GLU A 236 -24.31 20.96 -16.14
C GLU A 236 -22.80 20.97 -16.39
N LEU A 237 -22.04 20.06 -15.76
CA LEU A 237 -20.60 19.95 -15.94
C LEU A 237 -20.21 19.57 -17.38
N PHE A 238 -20.89 18.61 -17.99
CA PHE A 238 -20.57 18.18 -19.36
C PHE A 238 -21.10 19.14 -20.43
N GLY A 239 -22.17 19.90 -20.15
CA GLY A 239 -22.74 20.85 -21.09
C GLY A 239 -23.14 20.21 -22.43
N GLU A 240 -22.66 20.78 -23.53
CA GLU A 240 -22.95 20.30 -24.90
C GLU A 240 -21.92 19.28 -25.44
N ASP A 241 -21.04 18.73 -24.61
CA ASP A 241 -20.02 17.78 -25.08
C ASP A 241 -20.65 16.55 -25.76
N LYS A 242 -20.10 16.17 -26.92
CA LYS A 242 -20.55 14.99 -27.67
C LYS A 242 -20.33 13.73 -26.84
N GLY A 243 -21.42 13.11 -26.40
CA GLY A 243 -21.39 11.93 -25.52
C GLY A 243 -21.78 12.20 -24.07
N ALA A 244 -22.01 13.47 -23.68
CA ALA A 244 -22.41 13.87 -22.34
C ALA A 244 -23.59 13.05 -21.79
N LYS A 245 -24.65 12.88 -22.59
CA LYS A 245 -25.82 12.08 -22.19
C LYS A 245 -25.49 10.64 -21.82
N GLY A 246 -24.55 10.02 -22.55
CA GLY A 246 -24.10 8.66 -22.26
C GLY A 246 -23.33 8.60 -20.94
N LEU A 247 -22.37 9.51 -20.76
CA LEU A 247 -21.55 9.60 -19.55
C LEU A 247 -22.39 9.90 -18.29
N VAL A 248 -23.32 10.85 -18.37
CA VAL A 248 -24.25 11.15 -17.26
C VAL A 248 -25.06 9.91 -16.90
N LYS A 249 -25.62 9.22 -17.90
CA LYS A 249 -26.40 8.00 -17.67
C LYS A 249 -25.57 6.90 -17.02
N ASP A 250 -24.32 6.73 -17.42
CA ASP A 250 -23.40 5.74 -16.87
C ASP A 250 -22.99 6.08 -15.43
N LEU A 251 -22.71 7.35 -15.13
CA LEU A 251 -22.45 7.84 -13.76
C LEU A 251 -23.66 7.64 -12.85
N THR A 252 -24.86 8.01 -13.30
CA THR A 252 -26.11 7.82 -12.53
C THR A 252 -26.39 6.34 -12.29
N LYS A 253 -26.20 5.48 -13.31
CA LYS A 253 -26.38 4.02 -13.17
C LYS A 253 -25.39 3.42 -12.19
N THR A 254 -24.13 3.84 -12.25
CA THR A 254 -23.08 3.36 -11.34
C THR A 254 -23.33 3.82 -9.92
N THR A 255 -23.71 5.09 -9.74
CA THR A 255 -24.14 5.64 -8.45
C THR A 255 -25.27 4.82 -7.86
N LYS A 256 -26.31 4.49 -8.64
CA LYS A 256 -27.43 3.65 -8.16
C LYS A 256 -26.94 2.31 -7.60
N LYS A 257 -25.91 1.71 -8.17
CA LYS A 257 -25.31 0.47 -7.65
C LYS A 257 -24.41 0.67 -6.43
N ILE A 258 -23.96 1.89 -6.16
CA ILE A 258 -23.15 2.22 -4.98
C ILE A 258 -24.05 2.55 -3.79
N ILE A 259 -25.17 3.27 -4.00
CA ILE A 259 -26.06 3.71 -2.92
C ILE A 259 -27.39 2.96 -2.82
N GLY A 260 -27.73 2.12 -3.81
CA GLY A 260 -29.00 1.37 -3.84
C GLY A 260 -29.08 0.30 -2.75
N ILE A 261 -30.28 -0.20 -2.44
CA ILE A 261 -30.52 -1.03 -1.25
C ILE A 261 -29.95 -2.46 -1.40
N ASP A 262 -29.91 -3.03 -2.61
CA ASP A 262 -29.65 -4.46 -2.85
C ASP A 262 -28.16 -4.84 -3.02
N GLU A 263 -27.23 -4.00 -2.57
CA GLU A 263 -25.80 -4.14 -2.88
C GLU A 263 -24.98 -4.42 -1.61
N TYR A 264 -24.12 -5.44 -1.67
CA TYR A 264 -23.20 -5.78 -0.58
C TYR A 264 -22.21 -4.63 -0.31
N ALA A 265 -21.85 -4.41 0.96
CA ALA A 265 -20.99 -3.29 1.35
C ALA A 265 -19.66 -3.24 0.58
N ASP A 266 -19.01 -4.38 0.42
CA ASP A 266 -17.74 -4.53 -0.31
C ASP A 266 -17.86 -4.22 -1.82
N GLU A 267 -18.96 -4.67 -2.44
CA GLU A 267 -19.27 -4.39 -3.85
C GLU A 267 -19.46 -2.89 -4.10
N ARG A 268 -19.99 -2.14 -3.13
CA ARG A 268 -20.15 -0.67 -3.24
C ARG A 268 -18.80 0.01 -3.32
N ALA A 269 -17.85 -0.39 -2.47
CA ALA A 269 -16.50 0.17 -2.47
C ALA A 269 -15.79 -0.13 -3.80
N HIS A 270 -15.84 -1.38 -4.27
CA HIS A 270 -15.29 -1.77 -5.58
C HIS A 270 -15.87 -0.96 -6.74
N LYS A 271 -17.20 -0.78 -6.76
CA LYS A 271 -17.88 0.02 -7.81
C LYS A 271 -17.51 1.49 -7.75
N PHE A 272 -17.40 2.06 -6.54
CA PHE A 272 -16.96 3.44 -6.37
C PHE A 272 -15.51 3.65 -6.83
N ILE A 273 -14.60 2.75 -6.44
CA ILE A 273 -13.19 2.79 -6.87
C ILE A 273 -13.10 2.68 -8.39
N SER A 274 -13.84 1.74 -8.99
CA SER A 274 -13.91 1.58 -10.45
C SER A 274 -14.45 2.83 -11.15
N MET A 275 -15.44 3.49 -10.57
CA MET A 275 -15.99 4.74 -11.10
C MET A 275 -14.94 5.86 -11.07
N CYS A 276 -14.23 6.01 -9.95
CA CYS A 276 -13.16 7.02 -9.83
C CYS A 276 -12.03 6.75 -10.84
N ASN A 277 -11.62 5.49 -11.00
CA ASN A 277 -10.59 5.10 -11.96
C ASN A 277 -11.01 5.35 -13.42
N HIS A 278 -12.28 5.10 -13.76
CA HIS A 278 -12.83 5.42 -15.07
C HIS A 278 -12.77 6.93 -15.34
N VAL A 279 -13.20 7.75 -14.37
CA VAL A 279 -13.14 9.21 -14.49
C VAL A 279 -11.70 9.70 -14.62
N TYR A 280 -10.80 9.24 -13.75
CA TYR A 280 -9.41 9.68 -13.74
C TYR A 280 -8.62 9.23 -14.98
N GLY A 281 -8.82 7.98 -15.43
CA GLY A 281 -8.03 7.38 -16.49
C GLY A 281 -8.61 7.53 -17.90
N GLN A 282 -9.91 7.80 -18.06
CA GLN A 282 -10.59 7.78 -19.36
C GLN A 282 -11.31 9.07 -19.72
N MET A 283 -11.54 9.99 -18.77
CA MET A 283 -12.17 11.28 -19.06
C MET A 283 -11.15 12.38 -19.33
N ASN A 284 -11.61 13.46 -19.98
CA ASN A 284 -10.81 14.65 -20.17
C ASN A 284 -10.45 15.29 -18.82
N THR A 285 -9.19 15.72 -18.67
CA THR A 285 -8.66 16.33 -17.44
C THR A 285 -9.48 17.52 -16.94
N LYS A 286 -10.14 18.27 -17.84
CA LYS A 286 -11.05 19.37 -17.46
C LYS A 286 -12.21 18.92 -16.55
N TYR A 287 -12.58 17.64 -16.58
CA TYR A 287 -13.72 17.08 -15.84
C TYR A 287 -13.35 16.36 -14.55
N ILE A 288 -12.07 16.04 -14.33
CA ILE A 288 -11.65 15.22 -13.18
C ILE A 288 -11.98 15.92 -11.86
N GLU A 289 -11.47 17.14 -11.65
CA GLU A 289 -11.69 17.88 -10.40
C GLU A 289 -13.18 18.17 -10.15
N PRO A 290 -13.96 18.72 -11.11
CA PRO A 290 -15.38 18.98 -10.87
C PRO A 290 -16.20 17.72 -10.57
N LEU A 291 -15.90 16.58 -11.21
CA LEU A 291 -16.57 15.32 -10.91
C LEU A 291 -16.17 14.77 -9.54
N PHE A 292 -14.91 14.92 -9.14
CA PHE A 292 -14.45 14.47 -7.83
C PHE A 292 -15.04 15.35 -6.71
N ASP A 293 -15.25 16.63 -6.96
CA ASP A 293 -16.02 17.50 -6.07
C ASP A 293 -17.49 17.07 -5.97
N LEU A 294 -18.13 16.76 -7.10
CA LEU A 294 -19.48 16.20 -7.12
C LEU A 294 -19.55 14.88 -6.32
N PHE A 295 -18.59 13.98 -6.51
CA PHE A 295 -18.55 12.72 -5.76
C PHE A 295 -18.37 12.96 -4.26
N SER A 296 -17.50 13.89 -3.88
CA SER A 296 -17.32 14.25 -2.47
C SER A 296 -18.63 14.81 -1.87
N LYS A 297 -19.42 15.57 -2.63
CA LYS A 297 -20.72 16.09 -2.17
C LYS A 297 -21.83 15.03 -2.04
N VAL A 298 -21.78 13.98 -2.86
CA VAL A 298 -22.84 12.95 -2.94
C VAL A 298 -22.52 11.76 -2.04
N PHE A 299 -21.25 11.38 -1.94
CA PHE A 299 -20.80 10.18 -1.25
C PHE A 299 -20.14 10.46 0.12
N VAL A 300 -20.19 11.70 0.62
CA VAL A 300 -19.73 12.03 1.97
C VAL A 300 -20.86 12.76 2.71
N VAL A 301 -21.22 12.24 3.88
CA VAL A 301 -22.21 12.89 4.75
C VAL A 301 -21.50 13.94 5.59
N GLU A 302 -21.78 15.21 5.34
CA GLU A 302 -21.42 16.28 6.27
C GLU A 302 -22.35 16.18 7.48
N ASN A 303 -21.84 15.66 8.60
CA ASN A 303 -22.55 15.73 9.88
C ASN A 303 -22.66 17.21 10.29
N ARG A 304 -23.84 17.78 10.06
CA ARG A 304 -24.28 19.04 10.68
C ARG A 304 -24.39 18.87 12.18
#